data_AF-A0A398D1N5-F1
#
_entry.id   AF-A0A398D1N5-F1
#
_cell.length_a   1.000
_cell.length_b   1.000
_cell.length_c   1.000
_cell.angle_alpha   90.00
_cell.angle_beta   90.00
_cell.angle_gamma   90.00
#
_symmetry.space_group_name_H-M   'P 1'
#
loop_
_entity.id
_entity.type
_entity.pdbx_description
1 polymer ?
#
loop_
_entity_poly.entity_id
_entity_poly.type
_entity_poly.pdbx_seq_one_letter_code
_entity_poly.pdbx_strand_id
1 'polypeptide(L)'
;MSNARFVCSIEESVDEQGIAVGDERFRASETGLDVVEFLIAPNPGEGLRPLREIASGGELSRVMLALKTVFAETDQIPTMVFDEVDAGIGGATGLAVASKLDSLGKRRQVIVITHLPTIAARAGTHLVISKEQSEDSTTVA
;
A
#
# COMPACT_ATOMS: atom_id res chain seq x y z
N MET A 1 -5.63 1.59 13.57
CA MET A 1 -4.55 2.59 13.35
C MET A 1 -4.96 3.99 13.84
N SER A 2 -5.58 4.13 15.02
CA SER A 2 -6.03 5.46 15.49
C SER A 2 -4.89 6.42 15.83
N ASN A 3 -3.67 5.90 16.00
CA ASN A 3 -2.49 6.66 16.43
C ASN A 3 -1.32 6.56 15.42
N ALA A 4 -1.57 6.06 14.21
CA ALA A 4 -0.55 6.03 13.17
C ALA A 4 -0.32 7.45 12.64
N ARG A 5 0.93 7.82 12.38
CA ARG A 5 1.28 9.09 11.76
C ARG A 5 1.73 8.84 10.33
N PHE A 6 1.21 9.64 9.40
CA PHE A 6 1.63 9.65 8.00
C PHE A 6 1.98 11.09 7.64
N VAL A 7 3.18 11.31 7.11
CA VAL A 7 3.75 12.64 6.84
C VAL A 7 4.32 12.66 5.43
N CYS A 8 4.11 13.75 4.71
CA CYS A 8 4.84 14.06 3.49
C CYS A 8 5.99 14.99 3.87
N SER A 9 7.24 14.49 3.83
CA SER A 9 8.43 15.34 4.01
C SER A 9 8.74 16.02 2.68
N ILE A 10 9.19 17.27 2.76
CA ILE A 10 9.63 18.08 1.63
C ILE A 10 10.93 18.72 2.10
N GLU A 11 12.05 18.27 1.55
CA GLU A 11 13.39 18.67 1.99
C GLU A 11 14.24 19.08 0.80
N GLU A 12 15.01 20.14 0.97
CA GLU A 12 16.01 20.57 0.00
C GLU A 12 17.37 19.95 0.36
N SER A 13 18.15 19.55 -0.65
CA SER A 13 19.47 18.95 -0.43
C SER A 13 20.56 19.89 -0.91
N VAL A 14 21.42 20.36 -0.01
CA VAL A 14 22.57 21.20 -0.34
C VAL A 14 23.56 20.40 -1.20
N ASP A 15 24.04 21.02 -2.29
CA ASP A 15 24.97 20.41 -3.23
C ASP A 15 25.88 21.48 -3.83
N GLU A 16 27.20 21.34 -3.66
CA GLU A 16 28.18 22.29 -4.18
C GLU A 16 28.11 22.43 -5.70
N GLN A 17 27.72 21.37 -6.41
CA GLN A 17 27.53 21.37 -7.86
C GLN A 17 26.09 21.73 -8.27
N GLY A 18 25.22 22.00 -7.29
CA GLY A 18 23.82 22.34 -7.47
C GLY A 18 23.59 23.73 -8.07
N ILE A 19 22.33 24.15 -8.12
CA ILE A 19 21.92 25.47 -8.62
C ILE A 19 21.95 26.47 -7.45
N ALA A 20 22.44 27.69 -7.71
CA ALA A 20 22.48 28.75 -6.70
C ALA A 20 21.09 29.34 -6.45
N VAL A 21 20.67 29.35 -5.18
CA VAL A 21 19.44 29.98 -4.69
C VAL A 21 19.80 30.83 -3.47
N GLY A 22 19.85 32.15 -3.66
CA GLY A 22 20.41 33.05 -2.64
C GLY A 22 21.91 32.81 -2.45
N ASP A 23 22.32 32.62 -1.20
CA ASP A 23 23.73 32.38 -0.82
C ASP A 23 24.11 30.89 -0.81
N GLU A 24 23.15 29.98 -1.01
CA GLU A 24 23.36 28.53 -0.96
C GLU A 24 23.19 27.87 -2.34
N ARG A 25 23.68 26.63 -2.47
CA ARG A 25 23.55 25.82 -3.69
C ARG A 25 22.83 24.52 -3.35
N PHE A 26 21.80 24.21 -4.13
CA PHE A 26 20.94 23.04 -3.90
C PHE A 26 20.97 22.10 -5.08
N ARG A 27 20.91 20.80 -4.80
CA ARG A 27 20.68 19.77 -5.81
C ARG A 27 19.40 20.08 -6.55
N ALA A 28 19.48 20.04 -7.87
CA ALA A 28 18.31 20.12 -8.74
C ALA A 28 18.22 18.86 -9.58
N SER A 29 17.00 18.40 -9.78
CA SER A 29 16.67 17.37 -10.76
C SER A 29 15.66 17.91 -11.77
N GLU A 30 15.28 17.08 -12.74
CA GLU A 30 14.17 17.39 -13.64
C GLU A 30 12.83 17.58 -12.92
N THR A 31 12.72 17.16 -11.65
CA THR A 31 11.51 17.29 -10.83
C THR A 31 11.55 18.49 -9.86
N GLY A 32 12.62 19.29 -9.87
CA GLY A 32 12.77 20.47 -9.02
C GLY A 32 13.90 20.37 -7.99
N LEU A 33 13.84 21.24 -6.98
CA LEU A 33 14.81 21.31 -5.87
C LEU A 33 14.40 20.46 -4.67
N ASP A 34 13.10 20.32 -4.47
CA ASP A 34 12.52 19.58 -3.35
C ASP A 34 12.62 18.06 -3.56
N VAL A 35 13.04 17.37 -2.51
CA VAL A 35 12.93 15.92 -2.37
C VAL A 35 11.69 15.62 -1.52
N VAL A 36 10.73 14.94 -2.13
CA VAL A 36 9.46 14.58 -1.48
C VAL A 36 9.49 13.11 -1.06
N GLU A 37 9.29 12.83 0.23
CA GLU A 37 9.22 11.46 0.76
C GLU A 37 8.00 11.24 1.66
N PHE A 38 7.31 10.11 1.47
CA PHE A 38 6.25 9.68 2.39
C PHE A 38 6.84 8.92 3.57
N LEU A 39 6.61 9.46 4.76
CA LEU A 39 7.05 8.90 6.03
C LEU A 39 5.87 8.38 6.84
N ILE A 40 6.08 7.30 7.59
CA ILE A 40 5.06 6.69 8.42
C ILE A 40 5.63 6.22 9.76
N ALA A 41 4.81 6.36 10.81
CA ALA A 41 5.00 5.73 12.11
C ALA A 41 3.73 4.90 12.41
N PRO A 42 3.75 3.58 12.17
CA PRO A 42 2.56 2.72 12.31
C PRO A 42 2.06 2.65 13.75
N ASN A 43 2.98 2.66 14.72
CA ASN A 43 2.69 2.48 16.14
C ASN A 43 3.15 3.69 16.98
N PRO A 44 2.44 3.99 18.09
CA PRO A 44 2.90 4.97 19.06
C PRO A 44 4.31 4.65 19.58
N GLY A 45 5.17 5.66 19.67
CA GLY A 45 6.55 5.50 20.16
C GLY A 45 7.54 5.06 19.09
N GLU A 46 7.10 4.66 17.89
CA GLU A 46 7.99 4.47 16.75
C GLU A 46 8.33 5.80 16.08
N GLY A 47 9.57 5.91 15.57
CA GLY A 47 9.99 7.03 14.74
C GLY A 47 9.34 7.00 13.36
N LEU A 48 9.22 8.18 12.73
CA LEU A 48 8.87 8.29 11.32
C LEU A 48 9.97 7.65 10.49
N ARG A 49 9.58 6.76 9.57
CA ARG A 49 10.48 6.09 8.63
C ARG A 49 9.91 6.15 7.22
N PRO A 50 10.75 6.10 6.17
CA PRO A 50 10.29 5.96 4.80
C PRO A 50 9.26 4.85 4.65
N LEU A 51 8.20 5.10 3.87
CA LEU A 51 7.15 4.12 3.59
C LEU A 51 7.72 2.82 2.99
N ARG A 52 8.81 2.93 2.21
CA ARG A 52 9.54 1.79 1.64
C ARG A 52 10.27 0.92 2.68
N GLU A 53 10.48 1.42 3.89
CA GLU A 53 11.18 0.75 4.98
C GLU A 53 10.21 0.17 6.04
N ILE A 54 8.91 0.13 5.73
CA ILE A 54 7.95 -0.58 6.59
C ILE A 54 8.32 -2.07 6.69
N ALA A 55 8.21 -2.61 7.90
CA ALA A 55 8.65 -3.95 8.24
C ALA A 55 7.74 -5.10 7.75
N SER A 56 6.45 -4.86 7.51
CA SER A 56 5.48 -5.90 7.10
C SER A 56 4.83 -5.60 5.75
N GLY A 57 4.82 -6.61 4.85
CA GLY A 57 4.11 -6.55 3.56
C GLY A 57 2.64 -6.20 3.71
N GLY A 58 1.95 -6.81 4.68
CA GLY A 58 0.55 -6.51 4.96
C GLY A 58 0.27 -5.08 5.46
N GLU A 59 1.21 -4.47 6.19
CA GLU A 59 1.08 -3.06 6.58
C GLU A 59 1.17 -2.14 5.36
N LEU A 60 2.17 -2.37 4.49
CA LEU A 60 2.31 -1.64 3.25
C LEU A 60 1.08 -1.82 2.34
N SER A 61 0.60 -3.05 2.15
CA SER A 61 -0.61 -3.34 1.37
C SER A 61 -1.84 -2.60 1.89
N ARG A 62 -2.00 -2.49 3.21
CA ARG A 62 -3.10 -1.70 3.81
C ARG A 62 -2.94 -0.20 3.63
N VAL A 63 -1.72 0.34 3.73
CA VAL A 63 -1.47 1.76 3.43
C VAL A 63 -1.78 2.06 1.97
N MET A 64 -1.34 1.18 1.06
CA MET A 64 -1.65 1.32 -0.37
C MET A 64 -3.14 1.22 -0.64
N LEU A 65 -3.86 0.30 0.00
CA LEU A 65 -5.33 0.23 -0.11
C LEU A 65 -5.99 1.54 0.36
N ALA A 66 -5.53 2.11 1.48
CA ALA A 66 -6.06 3.38 1.97
C ALA A 66 -5.82 4.52 0.97
N LEU A 67 -4.59 4.66 0.46
CA LEU A 67 -4.24 5.67 -0.55
C LEU A 67 -5.06 5.48 -1.83
N LYS A 68 -5.15 4.24 -2.36
CA LYS A 68 -5.94 3.92 -3.56
C LYS A 68 -7.43 4.15 -3.38
N THR A 69 -7.95 3.96 -2.18
CA THR A 69 -9.34 4.31 -1.87
C THR A 69 -9.54 5.84 -1.91
N VAL A 70 -8.63 6.62 -1.30
CA VAL A 70 -8.71 8.08 -1.28
C VAL A 70 -8.60 8.66 -2.69
N PHE A 71 -7.66 8.16 -3.49
CA PHE A 71 -7.44 8.60 -4.86
C PHE A 71 -8.30 7.86 -5.90
N ALA A 72 -9.31 7.10 -5.49
CA ALA A 72 -10.06 6.21 -6.39
C ALA A 72 -10.79 6.93 -7.54
N GLU A 73 -10.95 8.25 -7.46
CA GLU A 73 -11.58 9.09 -8.50
C GLU A 73 -10.57 9.66 -9.50
N THR A 74 -9.34 9.91 -9.07
CA THR A 74 -8.28 10.51 -9.89
C THR A 74 -7.29 9.48 -10.43
N ASP A 75 -7.13 8.36 -9.73
CA ASP A 75 -6.26 7.27 -10.15
C ASP A 75 -6.84 6.64 -11.42
N GLN A 76 -6.02 6.40 -12.44
CA GLN A 76 -6.45 5.83 -13.72
C GLN A 76 -6.11 4.34 -13.86
N ILE A 77 -5.48 3.71 -12.87
CA ILE A 77 -5.09 2.30 -12.93
C ILE A 77 -6.34 1.39 -12.97
N PRO A 78 -6.56 0.60 -14.04
CA PRO A 78 -7.81 -0.17 -14.21
C PRO A 78 -7.87 -1.44 -13.36
N THR A 79 -6.73 -2.07 -13.10
CA THR A 79 -6.61 -3.34 -12.39
C THR A 79 -5.57 -3.24 -11.28
N MET A 80 -5.91 -3.73 -10.09
CA MET A 80 -5.05 -3.71 -8.91
C MET A 80 -4.99 -5.10 -8.28
N VAL A 81 -3.80 -5.49 -7.83
CA VAL A 81 -3.56 -6.74 -7.10
C VAL A 81 -3.10 -6.40 -5.69
N PHE A 82 -3.79 -6.93 -4.70
CA PHE A 82 -3.40 -6.82 -3.30
C PHE A 82 -3.05 -8.20 -2.77
N ASP A 83 -1.80 -8.36 -2.35
CA ASP A 83 -1.32 -9.54 -1.64
C ASP A 83 -1.12 -9.20 -0.16
N GLU A 84 -1.34 -10.18 0.72
CA GLU A 84 -1.20 -10.06 2.18
C GLU A 84 -1.95 -8.89 2.85
N VAL A 85 -2.96 -8.29 2.19
CA VAL A 85 -3.72 -7.17 2.77
C VAL A 85 -4.43 -7.55 4.07
N ASP A 86 -4.65 -8.86 4.25
CA ASP A 86 -5.26 -9.49 5.41
C ASP A 86 -4.26 -10.05 6.44
N ALA A 87 -2.96 -9.88 6.23
CA ALA A 87 -1.95 -10.38 7.15
C ALA A 87 -2.04 -9.70 8.52
N GLY A 88 -2.13 -10.52 9.58
CA GLY A 88 -2.15 -10.06 10.97
C GLY A 88 -3.42 -9.31 11.38
N ILE A 89 -4.52 -9.41 10.63
CA ILE A 89 -5.79 -8.76 10.98
C ILE A 89 -6.95 -9.75 11.08
N GLY A 90 -8.03 -9.32 11.74
CA GLY A 90 -9.27 -10.08 11.86
C GLY A 90 -10.41 -9.19 12.39
N GLY A 91 -11.58 -9.79 12.60
CA GLY A 91 -12.75 -9.12 13.20
C GLY A 91 -13.12 -7.80 12.51
N ALA A 92 -13.27 -6.74 13.30
CA ALA A 92 -13.65 -5.42 12.82
C ALA A 92 -12.66 -4.83 11.79
N THR A 93 -11.36 -5.07 11.96
CA THR A 93 -10.33 -4.59 11.02
C THR A 93 -10.46 -5.31 9.68
N GLY A 94 -10.68 -6.63 9.69
CA GLY A 94 -10.94 -7.41 8.48
C GLY A 94 -12.17 -6.93 7.72
N LEU A 95 -13.26 -6.62 8.43
CA LEU A 95 -14.48 -6.04 7.84
C LEU A 95 -14.23 -4.66 7.21
N ALA A 96 -13.43 -3.82 7.86
CA ALA A 96 -13.07 -2.51 7.32
C ALA A 96 -12.27 -2.64 6.02
N VAL A 97 -11.26 -3.51 5.99
CA VAL A 97 -10.49 -3.82 4.77
C VAL A 97 -11.39 -4.36 3.66
N ALA A 98 -12.25 -5.34 3.98
CA ALA A 98 -13.20 -5.90 3.03
C ALA A 98 -14.13 -4.83 2.43
N SER A 99 -14.61 -3.88 3.24
CA SER A 99 -15.45 -2.77 2.77
C SER A 99 -14.71 -1.81 1.84
N LYS A 100 -13.41 -1.58 2.05
CA LYS A 100 -12.59 -0.73 1.18
C LYS A 100 -12.29 -1.42 -0.15
N LEU A 101 -11.96 -2.72 -0.12
CA LEU A 101 -11.77 -3.54 -1.32
C LEU A 101 -13.04 -3.59 -2.18
N ASP A 102 -14.20 -3.85 -1.58
CA ASP A 102 -15.51 -3.81 -2.25
C ASP A 102 -15.78 -2.45 -2.90
N SER A 103 -15.56 -1.36 -2.16
CA SER A 103 -15.76 0.00 -2.67
C SER A 103 -14.87 0.31 -3.88
N LEU A 104 -13.62 -0.16 -3.87
CA LEU A 104 -12.69 0.00 -4.99
C LEU A 104 -13.11 -0.89 -6.18
N GLY A 105 -13.56 -2.11 -5.91
CA GLY A 105 -14.05 -3.08 -6.89
C GLY A 105 -15.26 -2.61 -7.70
N LYS A 106 -16.04 -1.65 -7.19
CA LYS A 106 -17.18 -1.07 -7.92
C LYS A 106 -16.77 -0.30 -9.17
N ARG A 107 -15.52 0.17 -9.25
CA ARG A 107 -15.03 0.98 -10.37
C ARG A 107 -13.79 0.39 -11.06
N ARG A 108 -13.13 -0.58 -10.44
CA ARG A 108 -11.84 -1.15 -10.85
C ARG A 108 -11.86 -2.66 -10.70
N GLN A 109 -11.01 -3.36 -11.45
CA GLN A 109 -10.76 -4.76 -11.16
C GLN A 109 -9.80 -4.86 -9.97
N VAL A 110 -10.22 -5.55 -8.92
CA VAL A 110 -9.40 -5.76 -7.72
C VAL A 110 -9.24 -7.25 -7.49
N ILE A 111 -8.00 -7.73 -7.53
CA ILE A 111 -7.63 -9.12 -7.29
C ILE A 111 -6.99 -9.18 -5.91
N VAL A 112 -7.48 -10.08 -5.06
CA VAL A 112 -7.01 -10.22 -3.68
C VAL A 112 -6.77 -11.69 -3.40
N ILE A 113 -5.60 -12.01 -2.84
CA ILE A 113 -5.35 -13.30 -2.22
C ILE A 113 -5.67 -13.14 -0.74
N THR A 114 -6.57 -13.98 -0.21
CA THR A 114 -7.01 -13.86 1.18
C THR A 114 -7.34 -15.21 1.78
N HIS A 115 -7.11 -15.34 3.08
CA HIS A 115 -7.60 -16.44 3.91
C HIS A 115 -8.73 -16.00 4.85
N LEU A 116 -9.10 -14.71 4.86
CA LEU A 116 -10.16 -14.19 5.72
C LEU A 116 -11.54 -14.34 5.07
N PRO A 117 -12.48 -15.08 5.70
CA PRO A 117 -13.83 -15.24 5.18
C PRO A 117 -14.56 -13.91 4.98
N THR A 118 -14.26 -12.90 5.81
CA THR A 118 -14.88 -11.57 5.73
C THR A 118 -14.52 -10.81 4.45
N ILE A 119 -13.32 -11.05 3.88
CA ILE A 119 -12.90 -10.44 2.62
C ILE A 119 -13.46 -11.27 1.47
N ALA A 120 -13.29 -12.60 1.51
CA ALA A 120 -13.79 -13.51 0.48
C ALA A 120 -15.31 -13.39 0.26
N ALA A 121 -16.09 -13.26 1.33
CA ALA A 121 -17.55 -13.13 1.26
C ALA A 121 -18.04 -11.83 0.60
N ARG A 122 -17.16 -10.83 0.41
CA ARG A 122 -17.47 -9.58 -0.28
C ARG A 122 -17.03 -9.55 -1.74
N ALA A 123 -16.33 -10.58 -2.21
CA ALA A 123 -15.85 -10.62 -3.58
C ALA A 123 -17.01 -10.74 -4.57
N GLY A 124 -16.97 -9.99 -5.67
CA GLY A 124 -17.92 -10.18 -6.78
C GLY A 124 -17.74 -11.53 -7.48
N THR A 125 -16.52 -12.05 -7.48
CA THR A 125 -16.16 -13.40 -7.93
C THR A 125 -15.21 -14.01 -6.91
N HIS A 126 -15.53 -15.20 -6.41
CA HIS A 126 -14.70 -15.93 -5.45
C HIS A 126 -14.09 -17.16 -6.13
N LEU A 127 -12.77 -17.15 -6.26
CA LEU A 127 -11.99 -18.27 -6.80
C LEU A 127 -11.31 -19.01 -5.66
N VAL A 128 -11.27 -20.34 -5.74
CA VAL A 128 -10.60 -21.20 -4.77
C VAL A 128 -9.44 -21.86 -5.49
N ILE A 129 -8.24 -21.73 -4.92
CA ILE A 129 -7.05 -22.45 -5.39
C ILE A 129 -6.95 -23.74 -4.59
N SER A 130 -6.82 -24.85 -5.31
CA SER A 130 -6.73 -26.21 -4.81
C SER A 130 -5.45 -26.88 -5.30
N LYS A 131 -4.97 -27.85 -4.52
CA LYS A 131 -3.78 -28.64 -4.87
C LYS A 131 -4.16 -30.11 -4.88
N GLU A 132 -3.98 -30.75 -6.02
CA GLU A 132 -4.14 -32.19 -6.16
C GLU A 132 -2.76 -32.84 -6.28
N GLN A 133 -2.52 -33.86 -5.47
CA GLN A 133 -1.24 -34.56 -5.43
C GLN A 133 -1.45 -36.06 -5.67
N SER A 134 -0.68 -36.62 -6.60
CA SER A 134 -0.53 -38.05 -6.87
C SER A 134 0.90 -38.50 -6.54
N GLU A 135 1.20 -39.79 -6.67
CA GLU A 135 2.56 -40.31 -6.44
C GLU A 135 3.60 -39.69 -7.39
N ASP A 136 3.21 -39.40 -8.64
CA ASP A 136 4.12 -38.93 -9.69
C ASP A 136 3.93 -37.46 -10.05
N SER A 137 2.89 -36.79 -9.55
CA SER A 137 2.56 -35.43 -9.99
C SER A 137 1.87 -34.58 -8.92
N THR A 138 2.02 -33.27 -9.06
CA THR A 138 1.32 -32.27 -8.29
C THR A 138 0.73 -31.24 -9.24
N THR A 139 -0.58 -31.00 -9.15
CA THR A 139 -1.30 -30.00 -9.94
C THR A 139 -1.88 -28.95 -9.01
N VAL A 140 -1.76 -27.68 -9.38
CA VAL A 140 -2.39 -26.54 -8.69
C VAL A 140 -3.44 -25.97 -9.65
N ALA A 141 -4.70 -25.95 -9.21
CA ALA A 141 -5.86 -25.54 -10.00
C ALA A 141 -6.75 -24.58 -9.20
#